data_AF-A0A350SZS4-F1
#
_entry.id   AF-A0A350SZS4-F1
#
_cell.length_a   1.000
_cell.length_b   1.000
_cell.length_c   1.000
_cell.angle_alpha   90.00
_cell.angle_beta   90.00
_cell.angle_gamma   90.00
#
_symmetry.space_group_name_H-M   'P 1'
#
loop_
_entity.id
_entity.type
_entity.pdbx_description
1 polymer ?
#
loop_
_entity_poly.entity_id
_entity_poly.type
_entity_poly.pdbx_seq_one_letter_code
_entity_poly.pdbx_strand_id
1 'polypeptide(L)'
;MSTESARSPRLRDLGISIGTLPTGPLNAITDVPGVRVGVTTLIEGDGPLVVGQGPVRTGVTAIHPHEGSTFLEQVPAAIDVLNGAGEMTGHALVDEYGLLSSPVLITNTLSVGAVHQATVEWMSE
;
A
#
# COMPACT_ATOMS: atom_id res chain seq x y z
N MET A 1 -26.59 5.56 5.74
CA MET A 1 -26.17 6.92 6.16
C MET A 1 -24.66 6.95 6.06
N SER A 2 -24.13 7.54 5.00
CA SER A 2 -22.69 7.72 4.83
C SER A 2 -22.27 8.83 5.78
N THR A 3 -21.62 8.49 6.89
CA THR A 3 -21.02 9.50 7.77
C THR A 3 -19.88 10.14 7.00
N GLU A 4 -20.07 11.40 6.62
CA GLU A 4 -19.02 12.26 6.08
C GLU A 4 -17.96 12.44 7.18
N SER A 5 -16.92 11.61 7.12
CA SER A 5 -15.80 11.71 8.06
C SER A 5 -15.05 13.00 7.77
N ALA A 6 -15.13 13.97 8.69
CA ALA A 6 -14.26 15.14 8.65
C ALA A 6 -12.80 14.69 8.55
N ARG A 7 -12.07 15.21 7.57
CA ARG A 7 -10.66 14.87 7.35
C ARG A 7 -9.87 15.29 8.59
N SER A 8 -9.23 14.35 9.27
CA SER A 8 -8.30 14.66 10.37
C SER A 8 -7.22 15.63 9.90
N PRO A 9 -6.81 16.60 10.75
CA PRO A 9 -5.78 17.58 10.38
C PRO A 9 -4.45 16.88 10.06
N ARG A 10 -3.74 17.37 9.04
CA ARG A 10 -2.37 16.97 8.73
C ARG A 10 -1.36 17.93 9.38
N LEU A 11 -0.09 17.54 9.41
CA LEU A 11 0.99 18.34 10.04
C LEU A 11 1.01 19.82 9.62
N ARG A 12 0.82 20.11 8.33
CA ARG A 12 0.83 21.49 7.82
C ARG A 12 -0.40 22.29 8.26
N ASP A 13 -1.55 21.64 8.47
CA ASP A 13 -2.74 22.29 9.03
C ASP A 13 -2.53 22.70 10.50
N LEU A 14 -1.54 22.09 11.16
CA LEU A 14 -1.08 22.40 12.51
C LEU A 14 0.12 23.36 12.54
N GLY A 15 0.52 23.93 11.40
CA GLY A 15 1.66 24.85 11.30
C GLY A 15 3.03 24.17 11.27
N ILE A 16 3.10 22.84 11.18
CA ILE A 16 4.36 22.08 11.15
C ILE A 16 4.74 21.79 9.70
N SER A 17 5.90 22.30 9.27
CA SER A 17 6.49 22.04 7.95
C SER A 17 7.80 21.30 8.08
N ILE A 18 7.95 20.20 7.33
CA ILE A 18 9.17 19.37 7.28
C ILE A 18 9.78 19.52 5.88
N GLY A 19 11.09 19.73 5.82
CA GLY A 19 11.84 19.96 4.58
C GLY A 19 11.68 21.38 4.02
N THR A 20 12.37 21.65 2.90
CA THR A 20 12.42 22.98 2.26
C THR A 20 11.67 23.06 0.94
N LEU A 21 11.26 21.92 0.36
CA LEU A 21 10.57 21.88 -0.93
C LEU A 21 9.04 22.06 -0.76
N PRO A 22 8.36 22.66 -1.76
CA PRO A 22 6.91 22.70 -1.80
C PRO A 22 6.33 21.30 -2.02
N THR A 23 5.09 21.08 -1.56
CA THR A 23 4.36 19.83 -1.81
C THR A 23 3.57 19.93 -3.11
N GLY A 24 3.18 18.77 -3.66
CA GLY A 24 2.12 18.73 -4.65
C GLY A 24 0.76 19.19 -4.09
N PRO A 25 -0.25 19.36 -4.96
CA PRO A 25 -1.56 19.88 -4.58
C PRO A 25 -2.30 19.01 -3.57
N LEU A 26 -2.17 17.68 -3.66
CA LEU A 26 -2.77 16.75 -2.70
C LEU A 26 -1.83 16.51 -1.50
N ASN A 27 -0.54 16.78 -1.67
CA ASN A 27 0.55 16.41 -0.76
C ASN A 27 0.42 14.92 -0.37
N ALA A 28 0.38 14.09 -1.41
CA ALA A 28 0.21 12.64 -1.35
C ALA A 28 0.97 11.98 -2.51
N ILE A 29 1.20 10.67 -2.43
CA ILE A 29 1.89 9.92 -3.50
C ILE A 29 1.17 10.02 -4.87
N THR A 30 -0.16 10.20 -4.85
CA THR A 30 -1.00 10.38 -6.05
C THR A 30 -0.82 11.75 -6.72
N ASP A 31 0.03 12.64 -6.19
CA ASP A 31 0.49 13.81 -6.96
C ASP A 31 1.40 13.39 -8.13
N VAL A 32 1.96 12.17 -8.11
CA VAL A 32 2.64 11.57 -9.27
C VAL A 32 1.56 11.11 -10.27
N PRO A 33 1.56 11.61 -11.52
CA PRO A 33 0.52 11.27 -12.50
C PRO A 33 0.41 9.77 -12.76
N GLY A 34 -0.82 9.26 -12.81
CA GLY A 34 -1.11 7.84 -13.05
C GLY A 34 -1.05 6.95 -11.81
N VAL A 35 -0.38 7.37 -10.73
CA VAL A 35 -0.34 6.61 -9.48
C VAL A 35 -1.71 6.60 -8.81
N ARG A 36 -2.19 5.42 -8.45
CA ARG A 36 -3.48 5.20 -7.77
C ARG A 36 -3.26 4.45 -6.46
N VAL A 37 -4.08 4.75 -5.46
CA VAL A 37 -4.05 4.08 -4.16
C VAL A 37 -5.45 3.57 -3.81
N GLY A 38 -5.56 2.29 -3.49
CA GLY A 38 -6.76 1.66 -2.95
C GLY A 38 -6.52 1.17 -1.53
N VAL A 39 -7.53 1.28 -0.66
CA VAL A 39 -7.44 0.84 0.73
C VAL A 39 -8.68 0.06 1.11
N THR A 40 -8.48 -1.13 1.67
CA THR A 40 -9.51 -1.91 2.34
C THR A 40 -9.18 -1.97 3.82
N THR A 41 -10.10 -1.50 4.66
CA THR A 41 -9.96 -1.53 6.13
C THR A 41 -11.00 -2.49 6.70
N LEU A 42 -10.54 -3.47 7.49
CA LEU A 42 -11.37 -4.46 8.16
C LEU A 42 -11.36 -4.18 9.67
N ILE A 43 -12.52 -3.78 10.18
CA ILE A 43 -12.78 -3.49 11.59
C ILE A 43 -14.05 -4.24 12.00
N GLU A 44 -13.89 -5.30 12.78
CA GLU A 44 -15.01 -6.14 13.23
C GLU A 44 -14.78 -6.69 14.64
N GLY A 45 -15.87 -6.81 15.41
CA GLY A 45 -15.87 -7.36 16.76
C GLY A 45 -15.20 -6.44 17.79
N ASP A 46 -15.46 -6.72 19.07
CA ASP A 46 -14.96 -5.99 20.23
C ASP A 46 -14.70 -6.97 21.40
N GLY A 47 -13.98 -6.52 22.43
CA GLY A 47 -13.69 -7.32 23.62
C GLY A 47 -12.37 -8.11 23.55
N PRO A 48 -12.20 -9.14 24.41
CA PRO A 48 -10.96 -9.91 24.49
C PRO A 48 -10.61 -10.64 23.20
N LEU A 49 -9.31 -10.78 22.91
CA LEU A 49 -8.80 -11.52 21.76
C LEU A 49 -9.20 -13.00 21.82
N VAL A 50 -9.79 -13.48 20.72
CA VAL A 50 -9.97 -14.90 20.42
C VAL A 50 -9.26 -15.19 19.09
N VAL A 51 -8.21 -16.00 19.14
CA VAL A 51 -7.38 -16.34 17.97
C VAL A 51 -8.24 -16.98 16.88
N GLY A 52 -8.11 -16.47 15.66
CA GLY A 52 -8.88 -16.91 14.50
C GLY A 52 -10.29 -16.30 14.39
N GLN A 53 -10.71 -15.45 15.35
CA GLN A 53 -12.02 -14.79 15.30
C GLN A 53 -11.94 -13.26 15.39
N GLY A 54 -11.16 -12.70 16.31
CA GLY A 54 -11.04 -11.26 16.45
C GLY A 54 -10.80 -10.78 17.88
N PRO A 55 -10.92 -9.48 18.16
CA PRO A 55 -11.38 -8.43 17.23
C PRO A 55 -10.46 -8.27 16.01
N VAL A 56 -11.05 -8.05 14.84
CA VAL A 56 -10.33 -7.85 13.57
C VAL A 56 -10.00 -6.38 13.41
N ARG A 57 -8.71 -6.05 13.27
CA ARG A 57 -8.21 -4.70 12.98
C ARG A 57 -7.05 -4.81 11.99
N THR A 58 -7.38 -5.02 10.72
CA THR A 58 -6.39 -5.24 9.65
C THR A 58 -6.86 -4.58 8.36
N GLY A 59 -6.09 -4.71 7.29
CA GLY A 59 -6.48 -4.23 5.97
C GLY A 59 -5.46 -4.56 4.91
N VAL A 60 -5.70 -4.05 3.71
CA VAL A 60 -4.77 -4.09 2.59
C VAL A 60 -4.74 -2.70 1.97
N THR A 61 -3.55 -2.20 1.66
CA THR A 61 -3.34 -1.04 0.80
C THR A 61 -2.71 -1.50 -0.50
N ALA A 62 -3.28 -1.10 -1.63
CA ALA A 62 -2.74 -1.35 -2.96
C ALA A 62 -2.28 -0.03 -3.58
N ILE A 63 -1.08 -0.01 -4.14
CA ILE A 63 -0.52 1.12 -4.87
C ILE A 63 -0.25 0.64 -6.29
N HIS A 64 -0.96 1.25 -7.24
CA HIS A 64 -0.84 0.95 -8.66
C HIS A 64 -0.01 2.06 -9.33
N PRO A 65 1.11 1.74 -10.00
CA PRO A 65 2.08 2.76 -10.43
C PRO A 65 1.64 3.62 -11.63
N HIS A 66 0.72 3.13 -12.47
CA HIS A 66 0.14 3.84 -13.62
C HIS A 66 -1.28 3.31 -13.93
N GLU A 67 -1.88 3.68 -15.06
CA GLU A 67 -3.27 3.29 -15.38
C GLU A 67 -3.40 1.95 -16.13
N GLY A 68 -2.31 1.51 -16.77
CA GLY A 68 -2.21 0.28 -17.58
C GLY A 68 -1.89 -0.99 -16.79
N SER A 69 -1.46 -2.05 -17.45
CA SER A 69 -1.12 -3.32 -16.79
C SER A 69 0.33 -3.31 -16.28
N THR A 70 0.56 -3.49 -14.98
CA THR A 70 1.94 -3.55 -14.42
C THR A 70 2.74 -4.73 -14.95
N PHE A 71 2.08 -5.78 -15.45
CA PHE A 71 2.75 -6.94 -16.02
C PHE A 71 3.28 -6.67 -17.42
N LEU A 72 2.49 -5.98 -18.25
CA LEU A 72 2.84 -5.66 -19.65
C LEU A 72 3.64 -4.36 -19.79
N GLU A 73 3.40 -3.40 -18.91
CA GLU A 73 3.96 -2.05 -18.93
C GLU A 73 4.77 -1.80 -17.65
N GLN A 74 5.82 -2.59 -17.45
CA GLN A 74 6.65 -2.55 -16.24
C GLN A 74 7.34 -1.19 -16.05
N VAL A 75 7.54 -0.79 -14.79
CA VAL A 75 8.21 0.48 -14.45
C VAL A 75 9.54 0.24 -13.75
N PRO A 76 10.56 1.09 -13.95
CA PRO A 76 11.82 1.00 -13.21
C PRO A 76 11.59 1.04 -11.70
N ALA A 77 12.26 0.17 -10.97
CA ALA A 77 12.17 0.08 -9.52
C ALA A 77 13.49 -0.38 -8.88
N ALA A 78 13.63 -0.08 -7.59
CA ALA A 78 14.75 -0.50 -6.77
C ALA A 78 14.26 -0.72 -5.34
N ILE A 79 14.95 -1.60 -4.61
CA ILE A 79 14.69 -1.89 -3.21
C ILE A 79 15.97 -1.61 -2.43
N ASP A 80 15.81 -1.08 -1.21
CA ASP A 80 16.90 -0.93 -0.25
C ASP A 80 16.43 -1.44 1.11
N VAL A 81 17.30 -2.19 1.79
CA VAL A 81 16.98 -2.87 3.05
C VAL A 81 17.81 -2.26 4.17
N LEU A 82 17.19 -1.36 4.94
CA LEU A 82 17.80 -0.83 6.15
C LEU A 82 17.94 -1.91 7.24
N ASN A 83 16.87 -2.68 7.45
CA ASN A 83 16.85 -3.83 8.36
C ASN A 83 15.85 -4.88 7.84
N GLY A 84 16.29 -6.14 7.77
CA GLY A 84 15.53 -7.23 7.16
C GLY A 84 14.52 -7.95 8.06
N ALA A 85 14.14 -7.40 9.21
CA ALA A 85 13.13 -8.01 10.09
C ALA A 85 11.70 -7.76 9.58
N GLY A 86 11.39 -8.26 8.39
CA GLY A 86 10.10 -8.11 7.71
C GLY A 86 9.97 -9.05 6.51
N GLU A 87 8.92 -8.88 5.72
CA GLU A 87 8.69 -9.67 4.50
C GLU A 87 8.31 -8.75 3.34
N MET A 88 8.86 -9.02 2.15
CA MET A 88 8.60 -8.33 0.89
C MET A 88 8.80 -9.31 -0.26
N THR A 89 7.70 -9.91 -0.72
CA THR A 89 7.71 -10.79 -1.90
C THR A 89 8.05 -10.00 -3.16
N GLY A 90 8.64 -10.67 -4.17
CA GLY A 90 8.96 -10.05 -5.46
C GLY A 90 10.30 -9.30 -5.51
N HIS A 91 11.00 -9.15 -4.37
CA HIS A 91 12.29 -8.45 -4.28
C HIS A 91 13.34 -8.99 -5.28
N ALA A 92 13.49 -10.32 -5.37
CA ALA A 92 14.46 -10.94 -6.27
C ALA A 92 14.27 -10.55 -7.75
N LEU A 93 13.03 -10.30 -8.20
CA LEU A 93 12.77 -9.87 -9.58
C LEU A 93 13.15 -8.40 -9.80
N VAL A 94 12.92 -7.56 -8.80
CA VAL A 94 13.33 -6.15 -8.85
C VAL A 94 14.84 -6.04 -8.85
N ASP A 95 15.54 -6.83 -8.04
CA ASP A 95 17.02 -6.84 -8.01
C ASP A 95 17.63 -7.31 -9.33
N GLU A 96 17.05 -8.35 -9.94
CA GLU A 96 17.57 -8.92 -11.19
C GLU A 96 17.27 -8.04 -12.40
N TYR A 97 16.03 -7.53 -12.52
CA TYR A 97 15.59 -6.83 -13.72
C TYR A 97 15.55 -5.30 -13.57
N GLY A 98 15.58 -4.77 -12.35
CA GLY A 98 15.38 -3.34 -12.08
C GLY A 98 13.96 -2.86 -12.40
N LEU A 99 12.98 -3.78 -12.44
CA LEU A 99 11.62 -3.53 -12.91
C LEU A 99 10.58 -4.04 -11.91
N LEU A 100 9.56 -3.21 -11.68
CA LEU A 100 8.35 -3.59 -10.94
C LEU A 100 7.32 -4.15 -11.92
N SER A 101 6.93 -5.40 -11.71
CA SER A 101 6.03 -6.16 -12.58
C SER A 101 4.63 -6.41 -11.99
N SER A 102 4.33 -5.82 -10.84
CA SER A 102 3.06 -5.95 -10.11
C SER A 102 2.64 -4.61 -9.50
N PRO A 103 1.38 -4.42 -9.08
CA PRO A 103 1.07 -3.41 -8.07
C PRO A 103 1.82 -3.70 -6.76
N VAL A 104 2.02 -2.68 -5.93
CA VAL A 104 2.61 -2.81 -4.59
C VAL A 104 1.49 -2.96 -3.57
N LEU A 105 1.49 -4.07 -2.81
CA LEU A 105 0.48 -4.34 -1.80
C LEU A 105 1.11 -4.40 -0.41
N ILE A 106 0.43 -3.77 0.55
CA ILE A 106 0.86 -3.66 1.95
C ILE A 106 -0.25 -4.23 2.83
N THR A 107 0.09 -5.21 3.67
CA THR A 107 -0.83 -5.90 4.59
C THR A 107 -0.09 -6.28 5.88
N ASN A 108 -0.76 -6.99 6.80
CA ASN A 108 -0.12 -7.52 8.01
C ASN A 108 0.79 -8.72 7.69
N THR A 109 1.72 -9.02 8.59
CA THR A 109 2.76 -10.06 8.44
C THR A 109 2.23 -11.43 8.05
N LEU A 110 1.10 -11.85 8.63
CA LEU A 110 0.56 -13.21 8.44
C LEU A 110 -0.39 -13.31 7.24
N SER A 111 -0.74 -12.19 6.61
CA SER A 111 -1.61 -12.14 5.43
C SER A 111 -0.85 -11.99 4.11
N VAL A 112 0.49 -11.95 4.13
CA VAL A 112 1.32 -11.84 2.92
C VAL A 112 0.97 -12.93 1.90
N GLY A 113 0.88 -14.19 2.32
CA GLY A 113 0.55 -15.30 1.42
C GLY A 113 -0.82 -15.15 0.75
N ALA A 114 -1.84 -14.78 1.53
CA ALA A 114 -3.20 -14.59 1.02
C ALA A 114 -3.28 -13.42 0.03
N VAL A 115 -2.63 -12.30 0.36
CA VAL A 115 -2.59 -11.12 -0.51
C VAL A 115 -1.79 -11.39 -1.78
N HIS A 116 -0.67 -12.11 -1.68
CA HIS A 116 0.12 -12.53 -2.83
C HIS A 116 -0.71 -13.41 -3.78
N GLN A 117 -1.39 -14.44 -3.26
CA GLN A 117 -2.26 -15.29 -4.06
C GLN A 117 -3.35 -14.49 -4.78
N ALA A 118 -4.09 -13.65 -4.04
CA ALA A 118 -5.13 -12.80 -4.62
C ALA A 118 -4.60 -11.83 -5.68
N THR A 119 -3.36 -11.35 -5.54
CA THR A 119 -2.70 -10.48 -6.53
C THR A 119 -2.40 -11.25 -7.81
N VAL A 120 -1.86 -12.46 -7.70
CA VAL A 120 -1.58 -13.31 -8.88
C VAL A 120 -2.87 -13.65 -9.61
N GLU A 121 -3.94 -13.99 -8.87
CA GLU A 121 -5.27 -14.24 -9.43
C GLU A 121 -5.78 -13.01 -10.18
N TRP A 122 -5.80 -11.83 -9.53
CA TRP A 122 -6.24 -10.57 -10.15
C TRP A 122 -5.44 -10.17 -11.39
N MET A 123 -4.12 -10.38 -11.40
CA MET A 123 -3.26 -10.06 -12.54
C MET A 123 -3.44 -11.01 -13.72
N SER A 124 -4.03 -12.18 -13.51
CA SER A 124 -4.21 -13.23 -14.52
C SER A 124 -5.61 -13.24 -15.15
N GLU A 125 -6.51 -12.38 -14.67
CA GLU A 125 -7.84 -12.12 -15.25
C GLU A 125 -7.76 -11.24 -16.51
#